data_AF-A0AAE6MM27-F1
#
_entry.id   AF-A0AAE6MM27-F1
#
_cell.length_a   1.000
_cell.length_b   1.000
_cell.length_c   1.000
_cell.angle_alpha   90.00
_cell.angle_beta   90.00
_cell.angle_gamma   90.00
#
_symmetry.space_group_name_H-M   'P 1'
#
loop_
_entity.id
_entity.type
_entity.pdbx_description
1 polymer ?
#
loop_
_entity_poly.entity_id
_entity_poly.type
_entity_poly.pdbx_seq_one_letter_code
_entity_poly.pdbx_strand_id
1 'polypeptide(L)'
;MKPLIFNEADLPLDDLAEIGLVADGRVLLEEEDLKALLSGRRTQMLSLKDLEYADIRIASLNAKISLVSGADGKPELMIYPTYLRSNPPEYLSEEESWALETGEETSFEKEIVDKKGQKKRVLVEFDRETNRFLETDEEEVEAPEEINGHPLTPEQKAKFKRGQEVEVPDGTKVQYTATNRNGIRANRIALIASIVFDGGISYLLFHGIKSLMGQKHNAASAELSQDYQDTVLKMKQQQEAAPAPVLDLTGDEKNRTHSRRSR
;
A
#
# COMPACT_ATOMS: atom_id res chain seq x y z
N MET A 1 7.84 14.38 -3.30
CA MET A 1 6.39 14.74 -3.34
C MET A 1 5.72 14.20 -2.07
N LYS A 2 4.50 14.64 -1.73
CA LYS A 2 3.74 14.02 -0.62
C LYS A 2 3.27 12.62 -1.05
N PRO A 3 3.27 11.61 -0.16
CA PRO A 3 2.69 10.31 -0.44
C PRO A 3 1.21 10.45 -0.83
N LEU A 4 0.76 9.61 -1.76
CA LEU A 4 -0.61 9.57 -2.25
C LEU A 4 -1.49 8.84 -1.24
N ILE A 5 -2.18 9.60 -0.40
CA ILE A 5 -3.23 9.10 0.49
C ILE A 5 -4.53 9.74 0.04
N PHE A 6 -5.48 8.90 -0.33
CA PHE A 6 -6.82 9.28 -0.76
C PHE A 6 -7.78 9.30 0.42
N ASN A 7 -8.74 10.22 0.38
CA ASN A 7 -9.83 10.24 1.33
C ASN A 7 -10.93 9.27 0.88
N GLU A 8 -11.54 8.55 1.82
CA GLU A 8 -12.64 7.64 1.53
C GLU A 8 -13.85 8.37 0.93
N ALA A 9 -14.07 9.63 1.33
CA ALA A 9 -15.13 10.48 0.77
C ALA A 9 -14.93 10.81 -0.72
N ASP A 10 -13.70 10.70 -1.22
CA ASP A 10 -13.35 11.00 -2.61
C ASP A 10 -13.29 9.74 -3.49
N LEU A 11 -13.71 8.57 -2.96
CA LEU A 11 -13.71 7.34 -3.74
C LEU A 11 -14.57 7.49 -5.01
N PRO A 12 -14.10 6.97 -6.16
CA PRO A 12 -14.87 6.97 -7.40
C PRO A 12 -15.96 5.89 -7.33
N LEU A 13 -17.04 6.18 -6.60
CA LEU A 13 -18.12 5.21 -6.32
C LEU A 13 -18.81 4.73 -7.59
N ASP A 14 -18.95 5.58 -8.60
CA ASP A 14 -19.54 5.22 -9.89
C ASP A 14 -18.67 4.16 -10.58
N ASP A 15 -17.35 4.38 -10.70
CA ASP A 15 -16.42 3.41 -11.28
C ASP A 15 -16.38 2.09 -10.50
N LEU A 16 -16.41 2.16 -9.16
CA LEU A 16 -16.46 0.97 -8.30
C LEU A 16 -17.76 0.18 -8.50
N ALA A 17 -18.89 0.88 -8.72
CA ALA A 17 -20.17 0.25 -9.00
C ALA A 17 -20.18 -0.45 -10.36
N GLU A 18 -19.59 0.16 -11.39
CA GLU A 18 -19.45 -0.43 -12.73
C GLU A 18 -18.68 -1.76 -12.74
N ILE A 19 -17.84 -2.00 -11.73
CA ILE A 19 -17.08 -3.25 -11.57
C ILE A 19 -17.63 -4.20 -10.49
N GLY A 20 -18.84 -3.94 -10.02
CA GLY A 20 -19.55 -4.79 -9.07
C GLY A 20 -19.00 -4.74 -7.64
N LEU A 21 -18.24 -3.69 -7.29
CA LEU A 21 -17.69 -3.47 -5.94
C LEU A 21 -18.54 -2.52 -5.10
N VAL A 22 -19.75 -2.17 -5.54
CA VAL A 22 -20.73 -1.42 -4.74
C VAL A 22 -22.06 -2.15 -4.76
N ALA A 23 -22.67 -2.34 -3.60
CA ALA A 23 -24.07 -2.77 -3.47
C ALA A 23 -24.75 -2.02 -2.32
N ASP A 24 -26.01 -1.64 -2.51
CA ASP A 24 -26.83 -0.93 -1.51
C ASP A 24 -26.13 0.31 -0.93
N GLY A 25 -25.37 1.04 -1.77
CA GLY A 25 -24.62 2.23 -1.38
C GLY A 25 -23.38 1.95 -0.51
N ARG A 26 -22.89 0.72 -0.47
CA ARG A 26 -21.71 0.31 0.31
C ARG A 26 -20.65 -0.29 -0.60
N VAL A 27 -19.39 0.06 -0.34
CA VAL A 27 -18.23 -0.55 -0.98
C VAL A 27 -18.07 -1.99 -0.46
N LEU A 28 -17.99 -2.94 -1.38
CA LEU A 28 -17.84 -4.37 -1.14
C LEU A 28 -16.37 -4.78 -1.14
N LEU A 29 -15.58 -4.17 -0.25
CA LEU A 29 -14.17 -4.51 -0.05
C LEU A 29 -13.91 -4.96 1.38
N GLU A 30 -12.96 -5.88 1.55
CA GLU A 30 -12.37 -6.14 2.87
C GLU A 30 -11.69 -4.86 3.37
N GLU A 31 -11.64 -4.68 4.69
CA GLU A 31 -11.04 -3.50 5.31
C GLU A 31 -9.56 -3.32 4.88
N GLU A 32 -8.81 -4.40 4.75
CA GLU A 32 -7.43 -4.39 4.29
C GLU A 32 -7.29 -3.95 2.83
N ASP A 33 -8.23 -4.33 1.96
CA ASP A 33 -8.22 -3.94 0.55
C ASP A 33 -8.65 -2.47 0.39
N LEU A 34 -9.63 -2.02 1.17
CA LEU A 34 -10.01 -0.61 1.22
C LEU A 34 -8.84 0.27 1.68
N LYS A 35 -8.14 -0.12 2.75
CA LYS A 35 -6.93 0.59 3.23
C LYS A 35 -5.82 0.60 2.19
N ALA A 36 -5.61 -0.51 1.48
CA ALA A 36 -4.64 -0.56 0.39
C ALA A 36 -5.00 0.43 -0.72
N LEU A 37 -6.26 0.39 -1.17
CA LEU A 37 -6.80 1.28 -2.20
C LEU A 37 -6.61 2.76 -1.84
N LEU A 38 -6.98 3.15 -0.62
CA LEU A 38 -6.83 4.53 -0.12
C LEU A 38 -5.38 4.97 0.04
N SER A 39 -4.44 4.03 0.16
CA SER A 39 -3.00 4.33 0.17
C SER A 39 -2.37 4.31 -1.23
N GLY A 40 -3.18 4.25 -2.30
CA GLY A 40 -2.71 4.08 -3.69
C GLY A 40 -2.09 2.72 -3.98
N ARG A 41 -2.11 1.78 -3.02
CA ARG A 41 -1.61 0.42 -3.19
C ARG A 41 -2.63 -0.44 -3.93
N ARG A 42 -2.16 -1.57 -4.44
CA ARG A 42 -3.01 -2.57 -5.07
C ARG A 42 -3.71 -3.43 -4.04
N THR A 43 -4.96 -3.77 -4.28
CA THR A 43 -5.71 -4.77 -3.51
C THR A 43 -5.13 -6.17 -3.69
N GLN A 44 -5.66 -7.15 -2.95
CA GLN A 44 -5.56 -8.54 -3.39
C GLN A 44 -6.31 -8.77 -4.72
N MET A 45 -6.17 -9.96 -5.30
CA MET A 45 -6.95 -10.34 -6.47
C MET A 45 -8.44 -10.38 -6.13
N LEU A 46 -9.24 -9.52 -6.79
CA LEU A 46 -10.68 -9.43 -6.62
C LEU A 46 -11.40 -10.12 -7.78
N SER A 47 -12.58 -10.66 -7.51
CA SER A 47 -13.48 -11.15 -8.55
C SER A 47 -14.48 -10.05 -8.90
N LEU A 48 -14.15 -9.29 -9.94
CA LEU A 48 -15.02 -8.25 -10.50
C LEU A 48 -16.15 -8.92 -11.28
N LYS A 49 -17.35 -8.36 -11.23
CA LYS A 49 -18.56 -8.97 -11.82
C LYS A 49 -19.33 -7.95 -12.65
N ASP A 50 -20.13 -8.48 -13.58
CA ASP A 50 -21.11 -7.72 -14.37
C ASP A 50 -20.49 -6.52 -15.10
N LEU A 51 -19.26 -6.70 -15.60
CA LEU A 51 -18.49 -5.68 -16.29
C LEU A 51 -19.07 -5.42 -17.68
N GLU A 52 -19.31 -4.16 -18.00
CA GLU A 52 -19.76 -3.72 -19.32
C GLU A 52 -18.82 -2.65 -19.86
N TYR A 53 -18.19 -2.91 -21.02
CA TYR A 53 -17.35 -1.93 -21.70
C TYR A 53 -17.53 -2.04 -23.20
N ALA A 54 -17.88 -0.92 -23.86
CA ALA A 54 -18.03 -0.82 -25.31
C ALA A 54 -18.90 -1.96 -25.91
N ASP A 55 -20.10 -2.16 -25.35
CA ASP A 55 -21.08 -3.21 -25.71
C ASP A 55 -20.61 -4.67 -25.47
N ILE A 56 -19.45 -4.87 -24.82
CA ILE A 56 -18.96 -6.18 -24.41
C ILE A 56 -19.33 -6.40 -22.95
N ARG A 57 -20.08 -7.48 -22.69
CA ARG A 57 -20.37 -7.95 -21.33
C ARG A 57 -19.40 -9.03 -20.91
N ILE A 58 -18.71 -8.79 -19.82
CA ILE A 58 -17.81 -9.75 -19.18
C ILE A 58 -18.45 -10.14 -17.85
N ALA A 59 -18.93 -11.38 -17.75
CA ALA A 59 -19.62 -11.86 -16.56
C ALA A 59 -18.75 -11.74 -15.29
N SER A 60 -17.45 -12.01 -15.42
CA SER A 60 -16.49 -11.82 -14.34
C SER A 60 -15.06 -11.67 -14.84
N LEU A 61 -14.26 -10.90 -14.13
CA LEU A 61 -12.82 -10.76 -14.34
C LEU A 61 -12.09 -10.79 -13.01
N ASN A 62 -11.04 -11.59 -12.92
CA ASN A 62 -10.14 -11.51 -11.78
C ASN A 62 -9.10 -10.40 -12.05
N ALA A 63 -9.07 -9.40 -11.18
CA ALA A 63 -8.12 -8.29 -11.28
C ALA A 63 -7.75 -7.76 -9.89
N LYS A 64 -6.54 -7.21 -9.77
CA LYS A 64 -6.22 -6.26 -8.68
C LYS A 64 -6.68 -4.87 -9.10
N ILE A 65 -6.96 -4.00 -8.13
CA ILE A 65 -7.27 -2.58 -8.40
C ILE A 65 -6.39 -1.66 -7.55
N SER A 66 -6.20 -0.42 -7.99
CA SER A 66 -5.60 0.65 -7.18
C SER A 66 -6.20 2.01 -7.55
N LEU A 67 -5.91 3.04 -6.76
CA LEU A 67 -6.20 4.43 -7.10
C LEU A 67 -4.92 5.17 -7.50
N VAL A 68 -5.05 6.07 -8.47
CA VAL A 68 -4.01 7.03 -8.86
C VAL A 68 -4.59 8.43 -8.88
N SER A 69 -3.76 9.47 -8.77
CA SER A 69 -4.23 10.84 -8.99
C SER A 69 -4.45 11.09 -10.47
N GLY A 70 -5.69 11.39 -10.82
CA GLY A 70 -6.09 11.86 -12.13
C GLY A 70 -5.57 13.25 -12.47
N ALA A 71 -5.77 13.66 -13.72
CA ALA A 71 -5.28 14.93 -14.23
C ALA A 71 -5.92 16.16 -13.55
N ASP A 72 -7.15 16.01 -13.04
CA ASP A 72 -7.88 17.02 -12.28
C ASP A 72 -7.61 16.94 -10.76
N GLY A 73 -6.73 16.03 -10.34
CA GLY A 73 -6.39 15.78 -8.94
C GLY A 73 -7.35 14.83 -8.22
N LYS A 74 -8.42 14.36 -8.88
CA LYS A 74 -9.34 13.38 -8.29
C LYS A 74 -8.79 11.96 -8.36
N PRO A 75 -9.23 11.04 -7.50
CA PRO A 75 -8.82 9.64 -7.59
C PRO A 75 -9.40 8.99 -8.85
N GLU A 76 -8.53 8.34 -9.63
CA GLU A 76 -8.91 7.52 -10.78
C GLU A 76 -8.68 6.04 -10.46
N LEU A 77 -9.63 5.19 -10.84
CA LEU A 77 -9.59 3.74 -10.61
C LEU A 77 -8.77 3.03 -11.69
N MET A 78 -7.77 2.25 -11.27
CA MET A 78 -6.93 1.44 -12.15
C MET A 78 -7.24 -0.04 -11.96
N ILE A 79 -7.43 -0.77 -13.06
CA ILE A 79 -7.71 -2.21 -13.07
C ILE A 79 -6.52 -2.97 -13.65
N TYR A 80 -6.06 -4.00 -12.93
CA TYR A 80 -4.91 -4.83 -13.28
C TYR A 80 -5.34 -6.30 -13.43
N PRO A 81 -5.78 -6.71 -14.64
CA PRO A 81 -6.11 -8.11 -14.90
C PRO A 81 -4.85 -8.99 -14.93
N THR A 82 -5.05 -10.30 -14.91
CA THR A 82 -3.97 -11.26 -15.22
C THR A 82 -3.70 -11.30 -16.72
N TYR A 83 -2.48 -10.92 -17.12
CA TYR A 83 -2.05 -10.94 -18.51
C TYR A 83 -1.54 -12.32 -18.93
N LEU A 84 -1.76 -12.70 -20.19
CA LEU A 84 -1.27 -13.97 -20.73
C LEU A 84 0.27 -14.03 -20.84
N ARG A 85 0.90 -12.87 -21.05
CA ARG A 85 2.34 -12.72 -21.16
C ARG A 85 2.79 -11.47 -20.40
N SER A 86 3.91 -11.58 -19.72
CA SER A 86 4.63 -10.44 -19.16
C SER A 86 5.32 -9.65 -20.28
N ASN A 87 5.61 -8.38 -20.01
CA ASN A 87 6.43 -7.54 -20.87
C ASN A 87 7.49 -6.86 -19.99
N PRO A 88 8.74 -7.36 -19.98
CA PRO A 88 9.80 -6.76 -19.18
C PRO A 88 10.14 -5.35 -19.68
N PRO A 89 10.52 -4.41 -18.78
CA PRO A 89 11.07 -3.14 -19.19
C PRO A 89 12.34 -3.31 -20.03
N GLU A 90 12.52 -2.47 -21.07
CA GLU A 90 13.65 -2.58 -22.01
C GLU A 90 15.04 -2.46 -21.36
N TYR A 91 15.11 -1.87 -20.15
CA TYR A 91 16.35 -1.68 -19.40
C TYR A 91 16.70 -2.87 -18.49
N LEU A 92 15.84 -3.88 -18.38
CA LEU A 92 16.19 -5.14 -17.72
C LEU A 92 16.89 -6.07 -18.71
N SER A 93 17.90 -6.80 -18.23
CA SER A 93 18.45 -7.91 -19.00
C SER A 93 17.46 -9.10 -19.03
N GLU A 94 17.69 -10.04 -19.95
CA GLU A 94 16.93 -11.29 -20.00
C GLU A 94 17.11 -12.10 -18.70
N GLU A 95 18.33 -12.15 -18.16
CA GLU A 95 18.66 -12.83 -16.90
C GLU A 95 17.92 -12.20 -15.71
N GLU A 96 17.90 -10.86 -15.62
CA GLU A 96 17.19 -10.15 -14.55
C GLU A 96 15.68 -10.34 -14.65
N SER A 97 15.14 -10.27 -15.86
CA SER A 97 13.72 -10.50 -16.12
C SER A 97 13.33 -11.92 -15.70
N TRP A 98 14.13 -12.91 -16.12
CA TRP A 98 13.95 -14.32 -15.74
C TRP A 98 14.05 -14.54 -14.23
N ALA A 99 15.02 -13.91 -13.56
CA ALA A 99 15.19 -14.03 -12.12
C ALA A 99 13.98 -13.49 -11.34
N LEU A 100 13.39 -12.37 -11.78
CA LEU A 100 12.16 -11.84 -11.19
C LEU A 100 10.94 -12.75 -11.46
N GLU A 101 10.78 -13.22 -12.69
CA GLU A 101 9.65 -14.07 -13.09
C GLU A 101 9.64 -15.41 -12.34
N THR A 102 10.79 -16.07 -12.32
CA THR A 102 11.01 -17.34 -11.59
C THR A 102 11.12 -17.13 -10.08
N GLY A 103 11.26 -15.88 -9.63
CA GLY A 103 11.45 -15.47 -8.24
C GLY A 103 12.68 -16.10 -7.62
N GLU A 104 13.75 -16.18 -8.41
CA GLU A 104 15.11 -16.23 -7.90
C GLU A 104 15.43 -14.92 -7.17
N GLU A 105 14.97 -13.79 -7.73
CA GLU A 105 15.06 -12.47 -7.13
C GLU A 105 13.67 -11.87 -6.88
N THR A 106 13.54 -11.04 -5.83
CA THR A 106 12.27 -10.32 -5.56
C THR A 106 12.17 -9.01 -6.29
N SER A 107 13.30 -8.33 -6.43
CA SER A 107 13.33 -6.98 -6.92
C SER A 107 14.73 -6.61 -7.40
N PHE A 108 14.81 -5.70 -8.37
CA PHE A 108 16.05 -5.03 -8.74
C PHE A 108 15.91 -3.52 -8.56
N GLU A 109 16.97 -2.88 -8.07
CA GLU A 109 17.12 -1.42 -8.10
C GLU A 109 17.72 -1.02 -9.45
N LYS A 110 17.13 -0.02 -10.11
CA LYS A 110 17.62 0.51 -11.38
C LYS A 110 17.64 2.02 -11.37
N GLU A 111 18.70 2.61 -11.90
CA GLU A 111 18.70 4.02 -12.29
C GLU A 111 18.22 4.13 -13.74
N ILE A 112 17.12 4.84 -13.97
CA ILE A 112 16.55 5.02 -15.31
C ILE A 112 16.32 6.50 -15.62
N VAL A 113 16.12 6.80 -16.90
CA VAL A 113 15.75 8.13 -17.38
C VAL A 113 14.28 8.08 -17.80
N ASP A 114 13.45 8.92 -17.19
CA ASP A 114 12.03 9.00 -17.53
C ASP A 114 11.81 9.61 -18.93
N LYS A 115 10.55 9.60 -19.40
CA LYS A 115 10.17 10.20 -20.70
C LYS A 115 10.44 11.71 -20.79
N LYS A 116 10.66 12.40 -19.65
CA LYS A 116 10.97 13.83 -19.56
C LYS A 116 12.48 14.09 -19.47
N GLY A 117 13.32 13.05 -19.53
CA GLY A 117 14.77 13.16 -19.43
C GLY A 117 15.30 13.24 -17.99
N GLN A 118 14.46 13.05 -16.98
CA GLN A 118 14.87 13.09 -15.57
C GLN A 118 15.38 11.73 -15.13
N LYS A 119 16.49 11.73 -14.37
CA LYS A 119 17.00 10.52 -13.73
C LYS A 119 16.15 10.20 -12.52
N LYS A 120 15.76 8.93 -12.37
CA LYS A 120 15.08 8.40 -11.20
C LYS A 120 15.62 7.04 -10.82
N ARG A 121 15.52 6.70 -9.54
CA ARG A 121 15.81 5.35 -9.04
C ARG A 121 14.49 4.62 -8.84
N VAL A 122 14.41 3.43 -9.41
CA VAL A 122 13.20 2.62 -9.39
C VAL A 122 13.49 1.25 -8.81
N LEU A 123 12.53 0.75 -8.04
CA LEU A 123 12.43 -0.64 -7.65
C LEU A 123 11.59 -1.37 -8.69
N VAL A 124 12.12 -2.45 -9.26
CA VAL A 124 11.43 -3.28 -10.24
C VAL A 124 11.11 -4.64 -9.64
N GLU A 125 9.84 -4.99 -9.57
CA GLU A 125 9.33 -6.25 -9.01
C GLU A 125 8.48 -6.99 -10.05
N PHE A 126 8.20 -8.27 -9.79
CA PHE A 126 7.27 -9.05 -10.62
C PHE A 126 6.05 -9.50 -9.83
N ASP A 127 4.88 -9.02 -10.22
CA ASP A 127 3.59 -9.46 -9.69
C ASP A 127 3.09 -10.69 -10.45
N ARG A 128 3.32 -11.85 -9.84
CA ARG A 128 2.91 -13.15 -10.37
C ARG A 128 1.40 -13.31 -10.53
N GLU A 129 0.59 -12.62 -9.72
CA GLU A 129 -0.86 -12.75 -9.79
C GLU A 129 -1.42 -12.05 -11.03
N THR A 130 -0.77 -10.96 -11.46
CA THR A 130 -1.16 -10.20 -12.66
C THR A 130 -0.27 -10.48 -13.87
N ASN A 131 0.82 -11.23 -13.70
CA ASN A 131 1.85 -11.50 -14.71
C ASN A 131 2.49 -10.21 -15.25
N ARG A 132 2.88 -9.31 -14.34
CA ARG A 132 3.37 -7.97 -14.68
C ARG A 132 4.63 -7.57 -13.92
N PHE A 133 5.52 -6.88 -14.62
CA PHE A 133 6.57 -6.09 -13.98
C PHE A 133 5.97 -4.81 -13.39
N LEU A 134 6.37 -4.51 -12.16
CA LEU A 134 6.00 -3.31 -11.41
C LEU A 134 7.23 -2.42 -11.32
N GLU A 135 7.09 -1.16 -11.69
CA GLU A 135 8.13 -0.15 -11.49
C GLU A 135 7.61 0.81 -10.41
N THR A 136 8.34 0.93 -9.30
CA THR A 136 8.04 1.87 -8.23
C THR A 136 9.16 2.89 -8.14
N ASP A 137 8.83 4.18 -8.20
CA ASP A 137 9.80 5.24 -7.94
C ASP A 137 10.16 5.29 -6.45
N GLU A 138 11.46 5.27 -6.11
CA GLU A 138 11.92 5.37 -4.72
C GLU A 138 11.37 6.62 -4.00
N GLU A 139 11.19 7.72 -4.74
CA GLU A 139 10.68 8.98 -4.17
C GLU A 139 9.19 8.93 -3.82
N GLU A 140 8.42 8.01 -4.43
CA GLU A 140 7.00 7.79 -4.16
C GLU A 140 6.77 6.83 -2.98
N VAL A 141 7.79 6.06 -2.58
CA VAL A 141 7.67 5.13 -1.45
C VAL A 141 7.74 5.87 -0.12
N GLU A 142 6.70 5.71 0.69
CA GLU A 142 6.69 6.16 2.08
C GLU A 142 7.31 5.09 2.99
N ALA A 143 8.38 5.46 3.70
CA ALA A 143 8.97 4.60 4.70
C ALA A 143 8.32 4.85 6.06
N PRO A 144 8.07 3.80 6.86
CA PRO A 144 7.62 3.97 8.23
C PRO A 144 8.58 4.84 9.06
N GLU A 145 8.01 5.59 9.98
CA GLU A 145 8.75 6.30 11.02
C GLU A 145 9.25 5.33 12.08
N GLU A 146 8.38 4.42 12.52
CA GLU A 146 8.70 3.38 13.51
C GLU A 146 8.18 2.02 13.06
N ILE A 147 8.83 0.96 13.52
CA ILE A 147 8.34 -0.44 13.47
C ILE A 147 8.37 -1.00 14.89
N ASN A 148 7.22 -1.48 15.37
CA ASN A 148 7.03 -1.97 16.74
C ASN A 148 7.55 -0.98 17.80
N GLY A 149 7.37 0.32 17.56
CA GLY A 149 7.81 1.40 18.45
C GLY A 149 9.31 1.73 18.36
N HIS A 150 10.07 1.07 17.48
CA HIS A 150 11.48 1.41 17.20
C HIS A 150 11.59 2.38 16.03
N PRO A 151 12.19 3.58 16.21
CA PRO A 151 12.34 4.54 15.13
C PRO A 151 13.33 4.05 14.08
N LEU A 152 12.96 4.18 12.80
CA LEU A 152 13.84 3.89 11.69
C LEU A 152 14.83 5.05 11.48
N THR A 153 16.11 4.72 11.39
CA THR A 153 17.16 5.66 11.01
C THR A 153 16.99 6.13 9.56
N PRO A 154 17.57 7.28 9.16
CA PRO A 154 17.53 7.72 7.76
C PRO A 154 18.07 6.68 6.77
N GLU A 155 19.11 5.94 7.16
CA GLU A 155 19.67 4.86 6.35
C GLU A 155 18.68 3.71 6.20
N GLN A 156 18.03 3.27 7.28
CA GLN A 156 17.01 2.23 7.24
C GLN A 156 15.81 2.65 6.38
N LYS A 157 15.34 3.90 6.50
CA LYS A 157 14.27 4.42 5.64
C LYS A 157 14.66 4.38 4.17
N ALA A 158 15.89 4.79 3.83
CA ALA A 158 16.38 4.72 2.46
C ALA A 158 16.50 3.27 1.95
N LYS A 159 16.97 2.33 2.80
CA LYS A 159 16.97 0.89 2.48
C LYS A 159 15.56 0.38 2.21
N PHE A 160 14.61 0.71 3.08
CA PHE A 160 13.20 0.32 2.92
C PHE A 160 12.63 0.80 1.59
N LYS A 161 12.81 2.09 1.23
CA LYS A 161 12.32 2.65 -0.04
C LYS A 161 12.90 1.96 -1.28
N ARG A 162 14.12 1.44 -1.16
CA ARG A 162 14.79 0.66 -2.22
C ARG A 162 14.46 -0.84 -2.17
N GLY A 163 13.44 -1.25 -1.42
CA GLY A 163 13.05 -2.66 -1.30
C GLY A 163 14.12 -3.52 -0.62
N GLN A 164 15.01 -2.94 0.19
CA GLN A 164 16.03 -3.69 0.94
C GLN A 164 15.51 -4.06 2.33
N GLU A 165 16.01 -5.16 2.88
CA GLU A 165 15.65 -5.60 4.23
C GLU A 165 16.15 -4.61 5.29
N VAL A 166 15.26 -4.28 6.22
CA VAL A 166 15.52 -3.45 7.39
C VAL A 166 15.20 -4.23 8.65
N GLU A 167 16.16 -4.31 9.55
CA GLU A 167 16.00 -4.97 10.85
C GLU A 167 15.96 -3.95 11.99
N VAL A 168 15.00 -4.09 12.89
CA VAL A 168 14.88 -3.31 14.14
C VAL A 168 15.31 -4.13 15.36
N PRO A 169 15.59 -3.50 16.53
CA PRO A 169 16.20 -4.18 17.68
C PRO A 169 15.46 -5.41 18.23
N ASP A 170 14.13 -5.48 18.04
CA ASP A 170 13.33 -6.64 18.46
C ASP A 170 13.44 -7.85 17.51
N GLY A 171 14.33 -7.77 16.52
CA GLY A 171 14.57 -8.80 15.50
C GLY A 171 13.53 -8.81 14.37
N THR A 172 12.60 -7.85 14.34
CA THR A 172 11.66 -7.70 13.23
C THR A 172 12.41 -7.18 12.00
N LYS A 173 12.30 -7.92 10.91
CA LYS A 173 12.85 -7.61 9.60
C LYS A 173 11.71 -7.26 8.67
N VAL A 174 11.82 -6.14 7.97
CA VAL A 174 10.82 -5.64 7.02
C VAL A 174 11.42 -5.27 5.68
N GLN A 175 10.62 -5.36 4.62
CA GLN A 175 11.00 -4.99 3.26
C GLN A 175 9.78 -4.38 2.56
N TYR A 176 9.96 -3.27 1.84
CA TYR A 176 8.91 -2.72 0.98
C TYR A 176 8.60 -3.69 -0.17
N THR A 177 7.34 -3.71 -0.62
CA THR A 177 6.94 -4.37 -1.87
C THR A 177 5.66 -3.75 -2.41
N ALA A 178 5.58 -3.56 -3.73
CA ALA A 178 4.37 -3.14 -4.44
C ALA A 178 3.48 -4.33 -4.84
N THR A 179 3.94 -5.57 -4.64
CA THR A 179 3.25 -6.78 -5.14
C THR A 179 2.03 -7.20 -4.31
N ASN A 180 1.86 -6.66 -3.10
CA ASN A 180 0.80 -7.03 -2.17
C ASN A 180 0.12 -5.82 -1.52
N ARG A 181 -1.08 -6.05 -0.98
CA ARG A 181 -1.93 -5.00 -0.37
C ARG A 181 -1.35 -4.33 0.87
N ASN A 182 -0.52 -5.05 1.62
CA ASN A 182 0.11 -4.53 2.83
C ASN A 182 1.25 -3.55 2.51
N GLY A 183 1.82 -3.57 1.29
CA GLY A 183 2.97 -2.73 0.94
C GLY A 183 4.28 -3.12 1.62
N ILE A 184 4.28 -4.25 2.35
CA ILE A 184 5.37 -4.68 3.21
C ILE A 184 5.43 -6.20 3.28
N ARG A 185 6.64 -6.73 3.42
CA ARG A 185 6.94 -8.11 3.82
C ARG A 185 7.68 -8.08 5.14
N ALA A 186 7.49 -9.12 5.94
CA ALA A 186 8.17 -9.22 7.22
C ALA A 186 8.46 -10.67 7.61
N ASN A 187 9.42 -10.86 8.51
CA ASN A 187 9.65 -12.16 9.17
C ASN A 187 8.61 -12.48 10.27
N ARG A 188 7.75 -11.51 10.62
CA ARG A 188 6.63 -11.62 11.57
C ARG A 188 5.30 -11.64 10.82
N ILE A 189 4.28 -12.30 11.38
CA ILE A 189 2.92 -12.32 10.79
C ILE A 189 2.11 -11.04 11.06
N ALA A 190 2.52 -10.27 12.07
CA ALA A 190 1.90 -9.01 12.45
C ALA A 190 2.97 -8.03 12.95
N LEU A 191 2.77 -6.75 12.68
CA LEU A 191 3.61 -5.65 13.18
C LEU A 191 2.80 -4.36 13.25
N ILE A 192 3.31 -3.39 13.99
CA ILE A 192 2.82 -2.00 13.95
C ILE A 192 3.87 -1.16 13.25
N ALA A 193 3.44 -0.36 12.28
CA ALA A 193 4.25 0.69 11.69
C ALA A 193 3.62 2.06 11.97
N SER A 194 4.41 3.12 11.96
CA SER A 194 3.87 4.49 12.00
C SER A 194 4.24 5.29 10.76
N ILE A 195 3.37 6.20 10.36
CA ILE A 195 3.57 7.12 9.22
C ILE A 195 3.25 8.55 9.67
N VAL A 196 3.88 9.55 9.03
CA VAL A 196 3.57 10.95 9.29
C VAL A 196 2.48 11.40 8.32
N PHE A 197 1.32 11.75 8.85
CA PHE A 197 0.21 12.25 8.05
C PHE A 197 -0.31 13.57 8.63
N ASP A 198 -0.38 14.61 7.79
CA ASP A 198 -0.91 15.94 8.12
C ASP A 198 -0.41 16.57 9.44
N GLY A 199 0.86 16.32 9.78
CA GLY A 199 1.52 16.87 10.97
C GLY A 199 1.29 16.07 12.26
N GLY A 200 0.68 14.88 12.16
CA GLY A 200 0.57 13.91 13.24
C GLY A 200 1.17 12.54 12.87
N ILE A 201 1.38 11.68 13.87
CA ILE A 201 1.80 10.29 13.67
C ILE A 201 0.55 9.41 13.65
N SER A 202 0.39 8.64 12.59
CA SER A 202 -0.66 7.62 12.46
C SER A 202 -0.05 6.23 12.57
N TYR A 203 -0.69 5.34 13.31
CA TYR A 203 -0.26 3.95 13.48
C TYR A 203 -1.05 3.03 12.54
N LEU A 204 -0.33 2.19 11.80
CA LEU A 204 -0.85 1.16 10.93
C LEU A 204 -0.59 -0.21 11.57
N LEU A 205 -1.66 -0.93 11.83
CA LEU A 205 -1.61 -2.30 12.32
C LEU A 205 -1.70 -3.27 11.14
N PHE A 206 -0.65 -4.05 10.95
CA PHE A 206 -0.58 -5.05 9.89
C PHE A 206 -0.79 -6.45 10.46
N HIS A 207 -1.68 -7.21 9.85
CA HIS A 207 -1.89 -8.64 10.11
C HIS A 207 -1.79 -9.43 8.81
N GLY A 208 -1.46 -10.72 8.91
CA GLY A 208 -1.38 -11.62 7.76
C GLY A 208 -0.29 -11.23 6.76
N ILE A 209 0.80 -10.62 7.25
CA ILE A 209 1.88 -10.09 6.40
C ILE A 209 2.55 -11.23 5.64
N LYS A 210 2.85 -11.05 4.35
CA LYS A 210 3.61 -12.04 3.59
C LYS A 210 5.06 -12.12 4.08
N SER A 211 5.64 -13.32 4.10
CA SER A 211 7.03 -13.53 4.51
C SER A 211 8.03 -12.87 3.56
N LEU A 212 9.25 -12.66 4.07
CA LEU A 212 10.43 -12.32 3.28
C LEU A 212 10.75 -13.42 2.25
N MET A 213 11.48 -13.07 1.20
CA MET A 213 11.82 -14.03 0.13
C MET A 213 12.59 -15.24 0.65
N GLY A 214 12.26 -16.41 0.12
CA GLY A 214 12.89 -17.67 0.54
C GLY A 214 12.57 -18.11 1.97
N GLN A 215 11.81 -17.32 2.72
CA GLN A 215 11.40 -17.61 4.09
C GLN A 215 9.94 -18.04 4.14
N LYS A 216 9.62 -18.95 5.06
CA LYS A 216 8.24 -19.25 5.46
C LYS A 216 8.04 -18.77 6.88
N HIS A 217 6.84 -18.27 7.17
CA HIS A 217 6.46 -18.06 8.56
C HIS A 217 6.54 -19.38 9.31
N ASN A 218 7.22 -19.36 10.45
CA ASN A 218 7.36 -20.50 11.33
C ASN A 218 6.66 -20.19 12.68
N ALA A 219 6.76 -21.10 13.65
CA ALA A 219 6.16 -20.88 14.96
C ALA A 219 6.66 -19.60 15.64
N ALA A 220 7.95 -19.26 15.50
CA ALA A 220 8.53 -18.03 16.05
C ALA A 220 8.01 -16.76 15.34
N SER A 221 7.63 -16.84 14.06
CA SER A 221 6.99 -15.73 13.34
C SER A 221 5.61 -15.36 13.90
N ALA A 222 4.93 -16.32 14.56
CA ALA A 222 3.65 -16.09 15.22
C ALA A 222 3.79 -15.52 16.63
N GLU A 223 4.98 -15.62 17.23
CA GLU A 223 5.28 -14.96 18.50
C GLU A 223 5.39 -13.45 18.28
N LEU A 224 4.45 -12.71 18.87
CA LEU A 224 4.46 -11.26 18.89
C LEU A 224 5.58 -10.79 19.83
N SER A 225 6.46 -9.91 19.36
CA SER A 225 7.51 -9.33 20.20
C SER A 225 6.90 -8.55 21.38
N GLN A 226 7.65 -8.45 22.48
CA GLN A 226 7.22 -7.62 23.60
C GLN A 226 7.00 -6.17 23.16
N ASP A 227 7.88 -5.66 22.30
CA ASP A 227 7.81 -4.30 21.77
C ASP A 227 6.56 -4.08 20.91
N TYR A 228 6.13 -5.08 20.13
CA TYR A 228 4.83 -5.04 19.46
C TYR A 228 3.68 -4.89 20.47
N GLN A 229 3.66 -5.75 21.51
CA GLN A 229 2.58 -5.75 22.50
C GLN A 229 2.51 -4.41 23.27
N ASP A 230 3.67 -3.89 23.67
CA ASP A 230 3.80 -2.62 24.38
C ASP A 230 3.36 -1.45 23.49
N THR A 231 3.67 -1.51 22.19
CA THR A 231 3.26 -0.49 21.22
C THR A 231 1.75 -0.51 20.98
N VAL A 232 1.13 -1.69 20.87
CA VAL A 232 -0.34 -1.83 20.81
C VAL A 232 -0.98 -1.16 22.04
N LEU A 233 -0.43 -1.39 23.23
CA LEU A 233 -0.96 -0.83 24.47
C LEU A 233 -0.86 0.70 24.50
N LYS A 234 0.31 1.25 24.11
CA LYS A 234 0.52 2.70 24.01
C LYS A 234 -0.44 3.34 23.02
N MET A 235 -0.64 2.72 21.85
CA MET A 235 -1.57 3.20 20.83
C MET A 235 -3.01 3.26 21.37
N LYS A 236 -3.47 2.21 22.06
CA LYS A 236 -4.79 2.19 22.69
C LYS A 236 -4.95 3.31 23.72
N GLN A 237 -3.96 3.50 24.58
CA GLN A 237 -3.98 4.59 25.57
C GLN A 237 -4.01 5.98 24.93
N GLN A 238 -3.28 6.18 23.83
CA GLN A 238 -3.32 7.44 23.08
C GLN A 238 -4.69 7.68 22.44
N GLN A 239 -5.30 6.65 21.84
CA GLN A 239 -6.66 6.74 21.30
C GLN A 239 -7.72 7.00 22.39
N GLU A 240 -7.52 6.53 23.62
CA GLU A 240 -8.41 6.84 24.74
C GLU A 240 -8.22 8.27 25.28
N ALA A 241 -6.97 8.76 25.32
CA ALA A 241 -6.63 10.07 25.87
C ALA A 241 -6.90 11.24 24.89
N ALA A 242 -6.72 10.99 23.60
CA ALA A 242 -7.02 11.88 22.50
C ALA A 242 -7.48 11.00 21.34
N PRO A 243 -8.78 10.64 21.24
CA PRO A 243 -9.26 9.88 20.10
C PRO A 243 -8.77 10.57 18.85
N ALA A 244 -8.13 9.78 17.96
CA ALA A 244 -7.78 10.26 16.64
C ALA A 244 -8.98 11.04 16.13
N PRO A 245 -8.80 12.24 15.54
CA PRO A 245 -9.93 13.01 15.05
C PRO A 245 -10.79 12.04 14.26
N VAL A 246 -12.03 11.86 14.73
CA VAL A 246 -13.00 11.07 13.99
C VAL A 246 -12.98 11.69 12.61
N LEU A 247 -12.59 10.93 11.59
CA LEU A 247 -12.84 11.33 10.23
C LEU A 247 -14.36 11.46 10.16
N ASP A 248 -14.84 12.70 10.23
CA ASP A 248 -16.25 12.99 10.06
C ASP A 248 -16.56 12.83 8.57
N LEU A 249 -16.86 11.58 8.22
CA LEU A 249 -17.21 11.14 6.87
C LEU A 249 -18.67 11.44 6.52
N THR A 250 -19.40 12.20 7.37
CA THR A 250 -20.84 12.46 7.15
C THR A 250 -21.13 13.75 6.39
N GLY A 251 -20.14 14.62 6.15
CA GLY A 251 -20.34 15.82 5.32
C GLY A 251 -21.42 16.77 5.85
N ASP A 252 -21.73 16.74 7.15
CA ASP A 252 -22.76 17.63 7.72
C ASP A 252 -22.11 18.95 8.16
N GLU A 253 -22.29 20.01 7.36
CA GLU A 253 -21.84 21.40 7.63
C GLU A 253 -22.52 22.08 8.84
N LYS A 254 -22.83 21.37 9.93
CA LYS A 254 -23.55 21.92 11.08
C LYS A 254 -22.75 21.85 12.37
N ASN A 255 -21.63 22.56 12.42
CA ASN A 255 -21.23 23.36 13.60
C ASN A 255 -19.95 24.17 13.37
N ARG A 256 -20.05 25.25 12.60
CA ARG A 256 -19.12 26.38 12.74
C ARG A 256 -19.67 27.38 13.73
N THR A 257 -19.63 27.07 15.03
CA THR A 257 -19.82 28.08 16.07
C THR A 257 -18.69 29.10 16.00
N HIS A 258 -19.00 30.28 15.48
CA HIS A 258 -18.14 31.45 15.49
C HIS A 258 -17.92 31.92 16.93
N SER A 259 -16.84 31.48 17.58
CA SER A 259 -16.28 32.21 18.72
C SER A 259 -15.52 33.42 18.20
N ARG A 260 -16.23 34.53 17.95
CA ARG A 260 -15.63 35.86 17.88
C ARG A 260 -15.05 36.18 19.27
N ARG A 261 -13.72 36.17 19.37
CA ARG A 261 -13.01 36.82 20.48
C ARG A 261 -13.14 38.33 20.32
N SER A 262 -13.79 38.94 21.31
CA SER A 262 -13.77 40.35 21.62
C SER A 262 -12.35 40.87 21.87
N ARG A 263 -11.99 41.96 21.19
CA ARG A 263 -11.26 43.10 21.74
C ARG A 263 -11.85 44.37 21.14
#